data_AF-A0A958V029-F1
#
_entry.id   AF-A0A958V029-F1
#
_cell.length_a   1.000
_cell.length_b   1.000
_cell.length_c   1.000
_cell.angle_alpha   90.00
_cell.angle_beta   90.00
_cell.angle_gamma   90.00
#
_symmetry.space_group_name_H-M   'P 1'
#
loop_
_entity.id
_entity.type
_entity.pdbx_description
1 polymer ?
#
loop_
_entity_poly.entity_id
_entity_poly.type
_entity_poly.pdbx_seq_one_letter_code
_entity_poly.pdbx_strand_id
1 'polypeptide(L)'
;HAVSAYLPALAQEDMRKNLAHLPIGKTYLYCKHTDDTLHHQSEMIDFTHTRRIVRHIRHLNKYLRAPVQQSKQFYFHVPEGYDGVNSAANLWEFSRKLREVPLETIHYHIERQDFRRWVADVLHDHELANRIQKITRRQLEGEDLREELAATVDLRFEELQKMV
;
A
#
# COMPACT_ATOMS: atom_id res chain seq x y z
N HIS A 1 -13.84 -19.94 -2.95
CA HIS A 1 -13.36 -21.27 -2.54
C HIS A 1 -12.94 -21.21 -1.07
N ALA A 2 -13.79 -21.68 -0.16
CA ALA A 2 -13.47 -21.82 1.25
C ALA A 2 -12.74 -23.15 1.43
N VAL A 3 -11.49 -23.11 1.87
CA VAL A 3 -10.75 -24.33 2.25
C VAL A 3 -11.18 -24.68 3.67
N SER A 4 -12.18 -25.55 3.79
CA SER A 4 -12.56 -26.16 5.06
C SER A 4 -11.60 -27.31 5.34
N ALA A 5 -10.53 -27.06 6.09
CA ALA A 5 -9.61 -28.10 6.53
C ALA A 5 -10.26 -28.89 7.68
N TYR A 6 -10.72 -30.12 7.40
CA TYR A 6 -11.26 -31.02 8.42
C TYR A 6 -10.12 -31.52 9.33
N LEU A 7 -10.19 -31.20 10.63
CA LEU A 7 -9.34 -31.79 11.67
C LEU A 7 -9.91 -33.17 12.08
N PRO A 8 -9.09 -34.23 12.21
CA PRO A 8 -9.56 -35.53 12.71
C PRO A 8 -10.04 -35.43 14.17
N ALA A 9 -11.05 -36.24 14.54
CA ALA A 9 -11.77 -36.11 15.81
C ALA A 9 -10.89 -36.21 17.07
N LEU A 10 -9.87 -37.09 17.06
CA LEU A 10 -8.92 -37.24 18.17
C LEU A 10 -8.08 -35.96 18.40
N ALA A 11 -7.66 -35.29 17.33
CA ALA A 11 -6.94 -34.03 17.41
C ALA A 11 -7.86 -32.87 17.87
N GLN A 12 -9.17 -32.95 17.61
CA GLN A 12 -10.12 -31.96 18.10
C GLN A 12 -10.34 -32.06 19.62
N GLU A 13 -10.29 -33.26 20.19
CA GLU A 13 -10.50 -33.50 21.63
C GLU A 13 -9.34 -32.94 22.47
N ASP A 14 -8.09 -33.23 22.09
CA ASP A 14 -6.90 -32.71 22.78
C ASP A 14 -6.73 -31.20 22.59
N MET A 15 -7.03 -30.69 21.40
CA MET A 15 -7.00 -29.25 21.12
C MET A 15 -8.06 -28.51 21.96
N ARG A 16 -9.29 -29.03 22.07
CA ARG A 16 -10.37 -28.43 22.87
C ARG A 16 -10.05 -28.38 24.36
N LYS A 17 -9.44 -29.44 24.91
CA LYS A 17 -9.01 -29.48 26.32
C LYS A 17 -7.95 -28.42 26.64
N ASN A 18 -7.07 -28.12 25.68
CA ASN A 18 -5.97 -27.16 25.88
C ASN A 18 -6.36 -25.71 25.50
N LEU A 19 -7.30 -25.51 24.58
CA LEU A 19 -7.81 -24.19 24.16
C LEU A 19 -8.51 -23.42 25.28
N ALA A 20 -9.19 -24.13 26.19
CA ALA A 20 -9.95 -23.51 27.28
C ALA A 20 -9.06 -22.77 28.30
N HIS A 21 -7.75 -23.06 28.32
CA HIS A 21 -6.79 -22.51 29.28
C HIS A 21 -5.66 -21.73 28.61
N LEU A 22 -5.79 -21.38 27.33
CA LEU A 22 -4.75 -20.66 26.62
C LEU A 22 -4.63 -19.22 27.17
N PRO A 23 -3.46 -18.80 27.67
CA PRO A 23 -3.25 -17.41 28.08
C PRO A 23 -3.41 -16.47 26.88
N ILE A 24 -3.92 -15.27 27.13
CA ILE A 24 -4.02 -14.22 26.10
C ILE A 24 -2.63 -13.99 25.48
N GLY A 25 -2.51 -14.20 24.17
CA GLY A 25 -1.27 -14.02 23.41
C GLY A 25 -0.54 -15.30 23.01
N LYS A 26 -1.02 -16.50 23.40
CA LYS A 26 -0.46 -17.78 22.92
C LYS A 26 -1.27 -18.36 21.75
N THR A 27 -0.68 -19.28 20.99
CA THR A 27 -1.34 -20.03 19.91
C THR A 27 -0.87 -21.49 19.91
N TYR A 28 -1.66 -22.37 19.32
CA TYR A 28 -1.33 -23.79 19.19
C TYR A 28 -1.01 -24.11 17.72
N LEU A 29 0.24 -24.49 17.43
CA LEU A 29 0.66 -24.88 16.09
C LEU A 29 0.40 -26.37 15.90
N TYR A 30 -0.45 -26.72 14.95
CA TYR A 30 -0.69 -28.10 14.55
C TYR A 30 -0.20 -28.34 13.12
N CYS A 31 0.85 -29.13 12.97
CA CYS A 31 1.34 -29.56 11.66
C CYS A 31 0.67 -30.88 11.25
N LYS A 32 -0.17 -30.84 10.23
CA LYS A 32 -0.77 -32.03 9.62
C LYS A 32 0.20 -32.59 8.58
N HIS A 33 1.07 -33.53 8.97
CA HIS A 33 1.87 -34.26 7.99
C HIS A 33 1.05 -35.42 7.41
N THR A 34 1.19 -35.66 6.11
CA THR A 34 0.50 -36.73 5.37
C THR A 34 1.31 -38.01 5.22
N ASP A 35 2.44 -38.15 5.91
CA ASP A 35 3.14 -39.43 6.01
C ASP A 35 3.40 -39.79 7.47
N ASP A 36 2.77 -40.88 7.88
CA ASP A 36 2.94 -41.56 9.15
C ASP A 36 4.39 -42.01 9.30
N THR A 37 5.15 -41.41 10.24
CA THR A 37 6.14 -42.14 11.05
C THR A 37 6.83 -41.34 12.18
N LEU A 38 6.57 -40.03 12.37
CA LEU A 38 7.22 -39.29 13.46
C LEU A 38 6.22 -38.50 14.29
N HIS A 39 5.96 -39.00 15.50
CA HIS A 39 5.17 -38.37 16.55
C HIS A 39 5.91 -37.13 17.08
N HIS A 40 5.77 -35.98 16.42
CA HIS A 40 6.24 -34.70 16.96
C HIS A 40 5.23 -34.21 18.00
N GLN A 41 5.71 -34.04 19.23
CA GLN A 41 4.95 -33.49 20.34
C GLN A 41 4.51 -32.07 19.99
N SER A 42 3.20 -31.82 20.06
CA SER A 42 2.64 -30.50 19.86
C SER A 42 3.09 -29.57 21.00
N GLU A 43 3.91 -28.58 20.69
CA GLU A 43 4.43 -27.62 21.67
C GLU A 43 3.71 -26.27 21.60
N MET A 44 3.60 -25.61 22.76
CA MET A 44 3.13 -24.23 22.84
C MET A 44 4.25 -23.28 22.40
N ILE A 45 3.98 -22.48 21.36
CA ILE A 45 4.94 -21.48 20.86
C ILE A 45 4.45 -20.10 21.28
N ASP A 46 5.36 -19.29 21.82
CA ASP A 46 5.09 -17.88 22.12
C ASP A 46 5.08 -17.07 20.83
N PHE A 47 3.90 -16.54 20.47
CA PHE A 47 3.74 -15.68 19.32
C PHE A 47 3.96 -14.23 19.77
N THR A 48 5.14 -13.68 19.50
CA THR A 48 5.31 -12.23 19.61
C THR A 48 4.52 -11.61 18.47
N HIS A 49 3.41 -10.95 18.81
CA HIS A 49 2.60 -10.20 17.85
C HIS A 49 3.41 -8.98 17.39
N THR A 50 4.40 -9.18 16.52
CA THR A 50 5.10 -8.09 15.86
C THR A 50 4.04 -7.22 15.22
N ARG A 51 4.03 -5.92 15.55
CA ARG A 51 3.14 -4.93 14.95
C ARG A 51 3.15 -5.18 13.43
N ARG A 52 1.95 -5.35 12.86
CA ARG A 52 1.74 -5.56 11.42
C ARG A 52 2.60 -4.55 10.63
N ILE A 53 3.69 -5.01 10.01
CA ILE A 53 4.67 -4.12 9.37
C ILE A 53 4.11 -3.54 8.06
N VAL A 54 3.24 -4.29 7.37
CA VAL A 54 2.65 -3.87 6.09
C VAL A 54 1.13 -3.76 6.24
N ARG A 55 0.57 -2.57 5.94
CA ARG A 55 -0.87 -2.41 5.71
C ARG A 55 -1.23 -3.35 4.55
N HIS A 56 -1.99 -4.42 4.81
CA HIS A 56 -2.44 -5.47 3.87
C HIS A 56 -2.07 -5.26 2.38
N ILE A 57 -1.46 -6.26 1.73
CA ILE A 57 -1.15 -6.28 0.28
C ILE A 57 -2.31 -5.75 -0.60
N ARG A 58 -3.57 -6.05 -0.24
CA ARG A 58 -4.77 -5.54 -0.93
C ARG A 58 -4.91 -4.01 -0.88
N HIS A 59 -4.59 -3.40 0.26
CA HIS A 59 -4.60 -1.94 0.42
C HIS A 59 -3.47 -1.28 -0.39
N LEU A 60 -2.30 -1.93 -0.42
CA LEU A 60 -1.15 -1.45 -1.19
C LEU A 60 -1.40 -1.52 -2.70
N ASN A 61 -1.94 -2.63 -3.20
CA ASN A 61 -2.39 -2.74 -4.59
C ASN A 61 -3.46 -1.71 -4.95
N LYS A 62 -4.36 -1.41 -4.01
CA LYS A 62 -5.38 -0.37 -4.20
C LYS A 62 -4.76 1.02 -4.36
N TYR A 63 -3.72 1.34 -3.62
CA TYR A 63 -3.01 2.61 -3.72
C TYR A 63 -2.15 2.70 -5.00
N LEU A 64 -1.43 1.62 -5.35
CA LEU A 64 -0.49 1.62 -6.46
C LEU A 64 -1.19 1.64 -7.81
N ARG A 65 -2.23 0.80 -7.98
CA ARG A 65 -2.78 0.48 -9.31
C ARG A 65 -4.30 0.44 -9.37
N ALA A 66 -5.01 0.18 -8.28
CA ALA A 66 -6.47 0.19 -8.36
C ALA A 66 -7.00 1.63 -8.33
N PRO A 67 -8.02 1.97 -9.13
CA PRO A 67 -8.56 3.31 -9.15
C PRO A 67 -9.24 3.65 -7.82
N VAL A 68 -9.02 4.88 -7.34
CA VAL A 68 -9.87 5.50 -6.32
C VAL A 68 -11.25 5.83 -6.89
N GLN A 69 -12.21 6.12 -6.01
CA GLN A 69 -13.53 6.60 -6.42
C GLN A 69 -13.39 7.84 -7.32
N GLN A 70 -14.25 7.98 -8.32
CA GLN A 70 -14.18 9.09 -9.29
C GLN A 70 -14.11 10.47 -8.60
N SER A 71 -14.91 10.67 -7.55
CA SER A 71 -14.92 11.91 -6.74
C SER A 71 -13.64 12.17 -5.94
N LYS A 72 -12.71 11.21 -5.90
CA LYS A 72 -11.41 11.29 -5.20
C LYS A 72 -10.22 11.25 -6.16
N GLN A 73 -10.43 11.15 -7.47
CA GLN A 73 -9.34 11.21 -8.43
C GLN A 73 -8.67 12.58 -8.35
N PHE A 74 -7.40 12.62 -8.73
CA PHE A 74 -6.74 13.89 -8.97
C PHE A 74 -7.18 14.42 -10.33
N TYR A 75 -7.55 15.69 -10.42
CA TYR A 75 -7.89 16.36 -11.67
C TYR A 75 -6.89 17.49 -11.93
N PHE A 76 -6.17 17.37 -13.03
CA PHE A 76 -5.18 18.32 -13.49
C PHE A 76 -5.86 19.55 -14.11
N HIS A 77 -5.45 20.74 -13.69
CA HIS A 77 -5.81 22.00 -14.31
C HIS A 77 -4.95 22.18 -15.56
N VAL A 78 -5.50 21.78 -16.70
CA VAL A 78 -4.84 21.82 -18.01
C VAL A 78 -5.30 23.05 -18.80
N PRO A 79 -4.45 23.60 -19.67
CA PRO A 79 -4.83 24.69 -20.57
C PRO A 79 -5.94 24.26 -21.55
N GLU A 80 -6.59 25.26 -22.13
CA GLU A 80 -7.55 25.06 -23.21
C GLU A 80 -6.86 24.39 -24.42
N GLY A 81 -7.50 23.37 -24.99
CA GLY A 81 -6.93 22.61 -26.11
C GLY A 81 -6.06 21.42 -25.73
N TYR A 82 -5.86 21.12 -24.44
CA TYR A 82 -5.25 19.85 -24.03
C TYR A 82 -6.22 18.68 -24.32
N ASP A 83 -5.78 17.75 -25.16
CA ASP A 83 -6.55 16.58 -25.63
C ASP A 83 -6.30 15.30 -24.81
N GLY A 84 -5.32 15.34 -23.91
CA GLY A 84 -4.98 14.23 -23.04
C GLY A 84 -5.96 14.04 -21.87
N VAL A 85 -5.94 12.84 -21.28
CA VAL A 85 -6.66 12.57 -20.02
C VAL A 85 -6.07 13.45 -18.92
N ASN A 86 -6.92 14.25 -18.29
CA ASN A 86 -6.56 15.23 -17.26
C ASN A 86 -6.83 14.72 -15.83
N SER A 87 -6.92 13.41 -15.61
CA SER A 87 -7.09 12.86 -14.27
C SER A 87 -6.13 11.71 -13.97
N ALA A 88 -5.92 11.46 -12.68
CA ALA A 88 -5.21 10.29 -12.18
C ALA A 88 -5.99 9.64 -11.03
N ALA A 89 -6.23 8.34 -11.13
CA ALA A 89 -7.00 7.55 -10.18
C ALA A 89 -6.14 6.76 -9.20
N ASN A 90 -4.83 6.71 -9.37
CA ASN A 90 -3.89 5.99 -8.50
C ASN A 90 -2.49 6.58 -8.66
N LEU A 91 -1.53 6.09 -7.85
CA LEU A 91 -0.17 6.62 -7.90
C LEU A 91 0.52 6.37 -9.24
N TRP A 92 0.27 5.23 -9.88
CA TRP A 92 0.87 4.89 -11.17
C TRP A 92 0.43 5.86 -12.27
N GLU A 93 -0.88 6.12 -12.39
CA GLU A 93 -1.42 7.11 -13.34
C GLU A 93 -0.89 8.50 -13.05
N PHE A 94 -0.82 8.89 -11.78
CA PHE A 94 -0.28 10.18 -11.37
C PHE A 94 1.18 10.36 -11.81
N SER A 95 2.04 9.35 -11.59
CA SER A 95 3.44 9.31 -12.05
C SER A 95 3.58 9.51 -13.56
N ARG A 96 2.74 8.84 -14.36
CA ARG A 96 2.77 8.97 -15.81
C ARG A 96 2.33 10.38 -16.23
N LYS A 97 1.23 10.86 -15.66
CA LYS A 97 0.66 12.17 -16.00
C LYS A 97 1.59 13.32 -15.70
N LEU A 98 2.37 13.27 -14.62
CA LEU A 98 3.38 14.30 -14.32
C LEU A 98 4.38 14.53 -15.47
N ARG A 99 4.62 13.55 -16.35
CA ARG A 99 5.51 13.71 -17.50
C ARG A 99 4.82 14.23 -18.76
N GLU A 100 3.50 14.12 -18.82
CA GLU A 100 2.69 14.40 -20.00
C GLU A 100 2.03 15.77 -19.94
N VAL A 101 1.63 16.22 -18.74
CA VAL A 101 0.89 17.47 -18.59
C VAL A 101 1.78 18.69 -18.86
N PRO A 102 1.24 19.82 -19.33
CA PRO A 102 2.00 21.05 -19.49
C PRO A 102 2.68 21.51 -18.18
N LEU A 103 3.81 22.20 -18.29
CA LEU A 103 4.54 22.71 -17.10
C LEU A 103 3.68 23.65 -16.26
N GLU A 104 2.89 24.50 -16.91
CA GLU A 104 1.94 25.41 -16.25
C GLU A 104 0.93 24.67 -15.36
N THR A 105 0.49 23.47 -15.74
CA THR A 105 -0.34 22.60 -14.90
C THR A 105 0.40 22.15 -13.64
N ILE A 106 1.69 21.80 -13.76
CA ILE A 106 2.51 21.41 -12.61
C ILE A 106 2.68 22.60 -11.66
N HIS A 107 3.06 23.76 -12.20
CA HIS A 107 3.21 24.98 -11.42
C HIS A 107 1.93 25.35 -10.67
N TYR A 108 0.79 25.35 -11.37
CA TYR A 108 -0.52 25.63 -10.79
C TYR A 108 -0.80 24.78 -9.54
N HIS A 109 -0.58 23.47 -9.62
CA HIS A 109 -0.86 22.56 -8.51
C HIS A 109 0.19 22.58 -7.41
N ILE A 110 1.46 22.88 -7.74
CA ILE A 110 2.54 23.02 -6.77
C ILE A 110 2.30 24.25 -5.89
N GLU A 111 1.98 25.40 -6.47
CA GLU A 111 1.69 26.64 -5.73
C GLU A 111 0.53 26.47 -4.76
N ARG A 112 -0.50 25.72 -5.17
CA ARG A 112 -1.70 25.44 -4.37
C ARG A 112 -1.55 24.27 -3.41
N GLN A 113 -0.41 23.56 -3.47
CA GLN A 113 -0.11 22.35 -2.70
C GLN A 113 -1.10 21.20 -2.95
N ASP A 114 -1.75 21.19 -4.12
CA ASP A 114 -2.80 20.23 -4.46
C ASP A 114 -2.23 18.80 -4.50
N PHE A 115 -1.06 18.60 -5.12
CA PHE A 115 -0.41 17.29 -5.17
C PHE A 115 -0.12 16.72 -3.79
N ARG A 116 0.45 17.54 -2.89
CA ARG A 116 0.75 17.13 -1.52
C ARG A 116 -0.52 16.72 -0.78
N ARG A 117 -1.57 17.56 -0.85
CA ARG A 117 -2.85 17.32 -0.18
C ARG A 117 -3.51 16.04 -0.68
N TRP A 118 -3.60 15.87 -1.99
CA TRP A 118 -4.19 14.66 -2.56
C TRP A 118 -3.45 13.39 -2.13
N VAL A 119 -2.12 13.40 -2.18
CA VAL A 119 -1.31 12.27 -1.73
C VAL A 119 -1.49 11.97 -0.23
N ALA A 120 -1.58 12.99 0.62
CA ALA A 120 -1.78 12.80 2.06
C ALA A 120 -3.21 12.38 2.43
N ASP A 121 -4.21 12.96 1.79
CA ASP A 121 -5.60 12.89 2.24
C ASP A 121 -6.41 11.82 1.51
N VAL A 122 -6.09 11.56 0.23
CA VAL A 122 -6.76 10.54 -0.58
C VAL A 122 -5.97 9.24 -0.60
N LEU A 123 -4.66 9.34 -0.85
CA LEU A 123 -3.79 8.17 -0.93
C LEU A 123 -3.22 7.74 0.43
N HIS A 124 -3.33 8.59 1.45
CA HIS A 124 -2.81 8.34 2.80
C HIS A 124 -1.30 8.04 2.85
N ASP A 125 -0.54 8.55 1.89
CA ASP A 125 0.93 8.43 1.84
C ASP A 125 1.60 9.70 2.35
N HIS A 126 1.65 9.83 3.68
CA HIS A 126 2.28 10.97 4.32
C HIS A 126 3.79 11.06 4.04
N GLU A 127 4.44 9.94 3.73
CA GLU A 127 5.86 9.93 3.39
C GLU A 127 6.09 10.62 2.04
N LEU A 128 5.34 10.24 1.01
CA LEU A 128 5.41 10.90 -0.29
C LEU A 128 4.99 12.37 -0.20
N ALA A 129 3.93 12.68 0.54
CA ALA A 129 3.50 14.06 0.75
C ALA A 129 4.62 14.93 1.36
N ASN A 130 5.40 14.37 2.30
CA ASN A 130 6.56 15.06 2.87
C ASN A 130 7.71 15.21 1.87
N ARG A 131 7.96 14.21 1.01
CA ARG A 131 8.97 14.31 -0.06
C ARG A 131 8.59 15.41 -1.06
N ILE A 132 7.34 15.44 -1.52
CA ILE A 132 6.80 16.51 -2.39
C ILE A 132 6.99 17.88 -1.73
N GLN A 133 6.67 18.01 -0.44
CA GLN A 133 6.87 19.27 0.28
C GLN A 133 8.34 19.74 0.28
N LYS A 134 9.30 18.83 0.36
CA LYS A 134 10.73 19.19 0.29
C LYS A 134 11.11 19.72 -1.10
N ILE A 135 10.58 19.12 -2.17
CA ILE A 135 10.80 19.58 -3.55
C ILE A 135 10.27 21.02 -3.71
N THR A 136 9.03 21.27 -3.30
CA THR A 136 8.43 22.62 -3.41
C THR A 136 9.22 23.70 -2.65
N ARG A 137 9.93 23.35 -1.58
CA ARG A 137 10.79 24.29 -0.83
C ARG A 137 12.12 24.59 -1.50
N ARG A 138 12.57 23.74 -2.42
CA ARG A 138 13.81 23.94 -3.17
C ARG A 138 13.67 24.96 -4.30
N GLN A 139 12.45 25.40 -4.60
CA GLN A 139 12.15 26.40 -5.64
C GLN A 139 12.75 26.01 -7.01
N LEU A 140 12.67 24.72 -7.35
CA LEU A 140 12.98 24.26 -8.70
C LEU A 140 11.91 24.77 -9.67
N GLU A 141 12.29 24.99 -10.93
CA GLU A 141 11.41 25.50 -11.97
C GLU A 141 11.49 24.66 -13.24
N GLY A 142 10.46 24.79 -14.09
CA GLY A 142 10.45 24.17 -15.42
C GLY A 142 10.61 22.65 -15.38
N GLU A 143 11.41 22.13 -16.31
CA GLU A 143 11.62 20.69 -16.45
C GLU A 143 12.38 20.07 -15.27
N ASP A 144 13.28 20.82 -14.61
CA ASP A 144 13.97 20.31 -13.40
C ASP A 144 12.97 20.00 -12.28
N LEU A 145 11.95 20.85 -12.11
CA LEU A 145 10.86 20.60 -11.16
C LEU A 145 10.06 19.36 -11.55
N ARG A 146 9.72 19.23 -12.83
CA ARG A 146 8.97 18.08 -13.35
C ARG A 146 9.74 16.79 -13.11
N GLU A 147 11.01 16.75 -13.49
CA GLU A 147 11.86 15.57 -13.38
C GLU A 147 12.03 15.15 -11.92
N GLU A 148 12.36 16.09 -11.02
CA GLU A 148 12.52 15.79 -9.59
C GLU A 148 11.22 15.26 -8.98
N LEU A 149 10.08 15.85 -9.34
CA LEU A 149 8.77 15.42 -8.86
C LEU A 149 8.42 14.03 -9.38
N ALA A 150 8.56 13.79 -10.68
CA ALA A 150 8.27 12.51 -11.31
C ALA A 150 9.21 11.40 -10.79
N ALA A 151 10.50 11.68 -10.64
CA ALA A 151 11.49 10.76 -10.09
C ALA A 151 11.17 10.40 -8.63
N THR A 152 10.76 11.38 -7.82
CA THR A 152 10.37 11.13 -6.42
C THR A 152 9.14 10.23 -6.31
N VAL A 153 8.14 10.44 -7.17
CA VAL A 153 6.93 9.61 -7.21
C VAL A 153 7.26 8.21 -7.70
N ASP A 154 8.09 8.08 -8.74
CA ASP A 154 8.53 6.78 -9.27
C ASP A 154 9.33 5.98 -8.23
N LEU A 155 10.28 6.63 -7.55
CA LEU A 155 11.04 5.99 -6.48
C LEU A 155 10.11 5.45 -5.39
N ARG A 156 9.12 6.26 -4.99
CA ARG A 156 8.13 5.83 -4.00
C ARG A 156 7.30 4.66 -4.50
N PHE A 157 6.89 4.69 -5.77
CA PHE A 157 6.16 3.60 -6.40
C PHE A 157 6.96 2.29 -6.37
N GLU A 158 8.24 2.35 -6.73
CA GLU A 158 9.14 1.19 -6.72
C GLU A 158 9.40 0.64 -5.32
N GLU A 159 9.65 1.52 -4.34
CA GLU A 159 9.79 1.15 -2.92
C GLU A 159 8.60 0.33 -2.46
N LEU A 160 7.39 0.80 -2.77
CA LEU A 160 6.15 0.17 -2.38
C LEU A 160 5.84 -1.10 -3.18
N GLN A 161 6.23 -1.15 -4.46
CA GLN A 161 6.08 -2.36 -5.27
C GLN A 161 6.96 -3.52 -4.75
N LYS A 162 8.13 -3.23 -4.19
CA LYS A 162 9.01 -4.24 -3.56
C LYS A 162 8.45 -4.82 -2.25
N MET A 163 7.41 -4.20 -1.68
CA MET A 163 6.75 -4.65 -0.44
C MET A 163 5.49 -5.50 -0.69
N VAL A 164 5.10 -5.68 -1.96
CA VAL A 164 3.96 -6.50 -2.42
C VAL A 164 4.45 -7.86 -2.86
#